data_AF-A0A6C9QGD5-F1
#
_entry.id   AF-A0A6C9QGD5-F1
#
_cell.length_a   1.000
_cell.length_b   1.000
_cell.length_c   1.000
_cell.angle_alpha   90.00
_cell.angle_beta   90.00
_cell.angle_gamma   90.00
#
_symmetry.space_group_name_H-M   'P 1'
#
loop_
_entity.id
_entity.type
_entity.pdbx_description
1 polymer ?
#
loop_
_entity_poly.entity_id
_entity_poly.type
_entity_poly.pdbx_seq_one_letter_code
_entity_poly.pdbx_strand_id
1 'polypeptide(L)'
;MISGILASPGIAFGKALLLKEDEIVIDRKKISADQVDQEVERFLSGRAKASAQLETIKTKAGETFGEEKEAIFEGHIMLLEDEELEQEIIALIKDKHMTADAAAHEVIEGQASALEELDDEYLKERAADVRDIGKRLLRNILGLKIIDLSAIQDEGILVAADVTPAETA
;
A
#
# COMPACT_ATOMS: atom_id res chain seq x y z
N MET A 1 -28.56 4.19 16.97
CA MET A 1 -28.24 2.75 17.13
C MET A 1 -27.13 2.42 16.16
N ILE A 2 -26.15 1.63 16.59
CA ILE A 2 -25.10 1.09 15.71
C ILE A 2 -25.51 -0.36 15.41
N SER A 3 -25.70 -0.68 14.13
CA SER A 3 -26.07 -2.02 13.65
C SER A 3 -25.20 -2.35 12.44
N GLY A 4 -24.77 -3.60 12.32
CA GLY A 4 -23.90 -4.06 11.24
C GLY A 4 -24.08 -5.56 10.95
N ILE A 5 -23.20 -6.12 10.13
CA ILE A 5 -23.17 -7.54 9.81
C ILE A 5 -22.30 -8.26 10.85
N LEU A 6 -22.82 -9.34 11.45
CA LEU A 6 -22.12 -10.06 12.51
C LEU A 6 -21.06 -11.01 11.90
N ALA A 7 -19.79 -10.66 12.05
CA ALA A 7 -18.67 -11.48 11.57
C ALA A 7 -18.36 -12.67 12.50
N SER A 8 -18.38 -12.45 13.82
CA SER A 8 -18.10 -13.48 14.82
C SER A 8 -18.90 -13.23 16.12
N PRO A 9 -19.47 -14.26 16.76
CA PRO A 9 -20.23 -14.10 18.01
C PRO A 9 -19.31 -13.92 19.22
N GLY A 10 -19.68 -13.03 20.15
CA GLY A 10 -18.95 -12.86 21.41
C GLY A 10 -19.22 -11.51 22.09
N ILE A 11 -18.66 -11.33 23.28
CA ILE A 11 -18.65 -10.06 24.02
C ILE A 11 -17.22 -9.79 24.47
N ALA A 12 -16.67 -8.64 24.08
CA ALA A 12 -15.35 -8.18 24.48
C ALA A 12 -15.44 -6.77 25.09
N PHE A 13 -14.55 -6.46 26.04
CA PHE A 13 -14.45 -5.15 26.68
C PHE A 13 -13.04 -4.61 26.48
N GLY A 14 -12.92 -3.37 25.98
CA GLY A 14 -11.63 -2.75 25.72
C GLY A 14 -11.77 -1.27 25.38
N LYS A 15 -10.65 -0.54 25.37
CA LYS A 15 -10.62 0.86 24.90
C LYS A 15 -10.74 0.87 23.37
N ALA A 16 -11.47 1.84 22.81
CA ALA A 16 -11.53 2.02 21.37
C ALA A 16 -10.22 2.63 20.86
N LEU A 17 -9.56 1.95 19.92
CA LEU A 17 -8.42 2.45 19.18
C LEU A 17 -8.87 2.77 17.76
N LEU A 18 -8.98 4.07 17.45
CA LEU A 18 -9.40 4.54 16.13
C LEU A 18 -8.20 4.63 15.20
N LEU A 19 -8.18 3.82 14.15
CA LEU A 19 -7.21 3.92 13.07
C LEU A 19 -7.55 5.16 12.24
N LYS A 20 -6.74 6.20 12.36
CA LYS A 20 -6.82 7.41 11.53
C LYS A 20 -5.61 7.45 10.63
N GLU A 21 -5.87 7.38 9.33
CA GLU A 21 -4.83 7.56 8.34
C GLU A 21 -4.75 9.02 7.92
N ASP A 22 -3.53 9.53 7.73
CA ASP A 22 -3.33 10.83 7.11
C ASP A 22 -3.71 10.73 5.61
N GLU A 23 -4.41 11.74 5.11
CA GLU A 23 -4.80 11.81 3.71
C GLU A 23 -3.56 11.95 2.82
N ILE A 24 -3.47 11.11 1.78
CA ILE A 24 -2.39 11.18 0.79
C ILE A 24 -2.71 12.33 -0.16
N VAL A 25 -1.98 13.44 -0.03
CA VAL A 25 -2.08 14.58 -0.95
C VAL A 25 -0.99 14.45 -2.01
N ILE A 26 -1.40 14.21 -3.25
CA ILE A 26 -0.49 14.06 -4.40
C ILE A 26 -0.20 15.44 -5.00
N ASP A 27 1.08 15.81 -5.12
CA ASP A 27 1.47 17.07 -5.76
C ASP A 27 1.49 16.91 -7.28
N ARG A 28 0.52 17.52 -7.96
CA ARG A 28 0.41 17.47 -9.44
C ARG A 28 1.18 18.58 -10.16
N LYS A 29 2.05 19.32 -9.46
CA LYS A 29 2.89 20.33 -10.10
C LYS A 29 3.95 19.66 -10.98
N LYS A 30 4.27 20.34 -12.07
CA LYS A 30 5.43 19.95 -12.89
C LYS A 30 6.71 20.36 -12.19
N ILE A 31 7.68 19.45 -12.18
CA ILE A 31 9.03 19.70 -11.64
C ILE A 31 9.94 20.35 -12.69
N SER A 32 10.99 21.03 -12.26
CA SER A 32 12.05 21.46 -13.18
C SER A 32 12.99 20.31 -13.54
N ALA A 33 13.73 20.45 -14.64
CA ALA A 33 14.72 19.44 -15.06
C ALA A 33 15.76 19.15 -13.96
N ASP A 34 16.14 20.15 -13.16
CA ASP A 34 17.10 20.01 -12.06
C ASP A 34 16.56 19.16 -10.87
N GLN A 35 15.25 18.96 -10.81
CA GLN A 35 14.58 18.17 -9.76
C GLN A 35 14.33 16.72 -10.19
N VAL A 36 14.46 16.40 -11.48
CA VAL A 36 14.16 15.07 -12.03
C VAL A 36 14.97 13.99 -11.33
N ASP A 37 16.28 14.17 -11.19
CA ASP A 37 17.14 13.17 -10.54
C ASP A 37 16.80 12.99 -9.05
N GLN A 38 16.38 14.07 -8.37
CA GLN A 38 15.95 14.00 -6.97
C GLN A 38 14.63 13.23 -6.81
N GLU A 39 13.69 13.41 -7.74
CA GLU A 39 12.42 12.68 -7.72
C GLU A 39 12.62 11.20 -8.05
N VAL A 40 13.53 10.87 -8.98
CA VAL A 40 13.93 9.48 -9.23
C VAL A 40 14.55 8.85 -7.98
N GLU A 41 15.47 9.55 -7.29
CA GLU A 41 16.06 9.05 -6.04
C GLU A 41 15.02 8.89 -4.93
N ARG A 42 14.07 9.82 -4.80
CA ARG A 42 12.95 9.73 -3.86
C ARG A 42 12.08 8.51 -4.13
N PHE A 43 11.75 8.25 -5.40
CA PHE A 43 11.01 7.06 -5.80
C PHE A 43 11.78 5.78 -5.43
N LEU A 44 13.05 5.66 -5.84
CA LEU A 44 13.87 4.48 -5.55
C LEU A 44 14.03 4.23 -4.05
N SER A 45 14.24 5.28 -3.27
CA SER A 45 14.31 5.21 -1.81
C SER A 45 12.97 4.80 -1.18
N GLY A 46 11.87 5.36 -1.68
CA GLY A 46 10.52 5.02 -1.26
C GLY A 46 10.18 3.55 -1.56
N ARG A 47 10.54 3.08 -2.75
CA ARG A 47 10.38 1.68 -3.17
C ARG A 47 11.20 0.73 -2.30
N ALA A 48 12.46 1.04 -2.04
CA ALA A 48 13.32 0.22 -1.17
C ALA A 48 12.74 0.09 0.25
N LYS A 49 12.18 1.18 0.80
CA LYS A 49 11.50 1.16 2.11
C LYS A 49 10.21 0.33 2.05
N ALA A 50 9.42 0.47 0.99
CA ALA A 50 8.19 -0.28 0.80
C ALA A 50 8.47 -1.79 0.69
N SER A 51 9.48 -2.19 -0.11
CA SER A 51 9.92 -3.58 -0.24
C SER A 51 10.37 -4.15 1.11
N ALA A 52 11.23 -3.45 1.86
CA ALA A 52 11.68 -3.90 3.19
C ALA A 52 10.52 -4.08 4.20
N GLN A 53 9.49 -3.21 4.12
CA GLN A 53 8.30 -3.33 4.96
C GLN A 53 7.44 -4.53 4.55
N LEU A 54 7.24 -4.75 3.25
CA LEU A 54 6.48 -5.89 2.75
C LEU A 54 7.19 -7.22 3.07
N GLU A 55 8.52 -7.27 2.98
CA GLU A 55 9.31 -8.42 3.43
C GLU A 55 9.09 -8.72 4.93
N THR A 56 9.06 -7.68 5.77
CA THR A 56 8.78 -7.85 7.20
C THR A 56 7.36 -8.39 7.45
N ILE A 57 6.37 -7.90 6.68
CA ILE A 57 4.98 -8.37 6.76
C ILE A 57 4.87 -9.80 6.26
N LYS A 58 5.56 -10.15 5.16
CA LYS A 58 5.63 -11.50 4.60
C LYS A 58 6.10 -12.51 5.66
N THR A 59 7.22 -12.22 6.33
CA THR A 59 7.75 -13.10 7.38
C THR A 59 6.75 -13.26 8.54
N LYS A 60 6.15 -12.17 9.03
CA LYS A 60 5.15 -12.24 10.11
C LYS A 60 3.90 -13.03 9.72
N ALA A 61 3.43 -12.85 8.48
CA ALA A 61 2.28 -13.55 7.95
C ALA A 61 2.55 -15.06 7.83
N GLY A 62 3.75 -15.44 7.36
CA GLY A 62 4.20 -16.83 7.32
C GLY A 62 4.25 -17.48 8.71
N GLU A 63 4.76 -16.76 9.72
CA GLU A 63 4.82 -17.24 11.11
C GLU A 63 3.43 -17.36 11.77
N THR A 64 2.52 -16.43 11.48
CA THR A 64 1.23 -16.31 12.17
C THR A 64 0.12 -17.12 11.48
N PHE A 65 0.10 -17.13 10.15
CA PHE A 65 -0.99 -17.68 9.34
C PHE A 65 -0.55 -18.81 8.38
N GLY A 66 0.76 -19.03 8.21
CA GLY A 66 1.32 -20.11 7.40
C GLY A 66 1.71 -19.71 5.97
N GLU A 67 2.32 -20.66 5.25
CA GLU A 67 2.96 -20.47 3.92
C GLU A 67 1.99 -19.93 2.85
N GLU A 68 0.68 -20.22 2.95
CA GLU A 68 -0.32 -19.72 1.99
C GLU A 68 -0.44 -18.20 2.03
N LYS A 69 -0.36 -17.58 3.20
CA LYS A 69 -0.37 -16.10 3.32
C LYS A 69 0.97 -15.50 2.93
N GLU A 70 2.07 -16.21 3.16
CA GLU A 70 3.40 -15.79 2.73
C GLU A 70 3.49 -15.61 1.20
N ALA A 71 2.97 -16.58 0.45
CA ALA A 71 2.97 -16.55 -1.02
C ALA A 71 2.19 -15.37 -1.61
N ILE A 72 1.16 -14.88 -0.91
CA ILE A 72 0.40 -13.69 -1.34
C ILE A 72 1.30 -12.45 -1.28
N PHE A 73 2.01 -12.25 -0.17
CA PHE A 73 2.91 -11.10 -0.01
C PHE A 73 4.15 -11.21 -0.90
N GLU A 74 4.63 -12.42 -1.19
CA GLU A 74 5.70 -12.61 -2.18
C GLU A 74 5.30 -12.08 -3.56
N GLY A 75 4.09 -12.37 -4.02
CA GLY A 75 3.56 -11.80 -5.26
C GLY A 75 3.44 -10.28 -5.22
N HIS A 76 3.10 -9.70 -4.08
CA HIS A 76 3.03 -8.24 -3.91
C HIS A 76 4.40 -7.57 -4.01
N ILE A 77 5.45 -8.21 -3.47
CA ILE A 77 6.83 -7.74 -3.58
C ILE A 77 7.31 -7.83 -5.02
N MET A 78 7.03 -8.95 -5.71
CA MET A 78 7.38 -9.11 -7.13
C MET A 78 6.77 -8.00 -8.00
N LEU A 79 5.50 -7.64 -7.77
CA LEU A 79 4.85 -6.55 -8.49
C LEU A 79 5.48 -5.18 -8.18
N LEU A 80 5.84 -4.93 -6.92
CA LEU A 80 6.50 -3.69 -6.53
C LEU A 80 7.91 -3.55 -7.13
N GLU A 81 8.64 -4.67 -7.25
CA GLU A 81 10.01 -4.74 -7.76
C GLU A 81 10.09 -4.99 -9.27
N ASP A 82 8.95 -4.96 -9.97
CA ASP A 82 8.88 -5.13 -11.41
C ASP A 82 9.70 -4.03 -12.15
N GLU A 83 10.61 -4.47 -13.02
CA GLU A 83 11.46 -3.58 -13.81
C GLU A 83 10.65 -2.76 -14.81
N GLU A 84 9.53 -3.29 -15.34
CA GLU A 84 8.64 -2.54 -16.24
C GLU A 84 7.96 -1.39 -15.48
N LEU A 85 7.44 -1.67 -14.28
CA LEU A 85 6.83 -0.66 -13.41
C LEU A 85 7.85 0.43 -13.01
N GLU A 86 9.09 0.04 -12.71
CA GLU A 86 10.18 0.99 -12.45
C GLU A 86 10.41 1.92 -13.65
N GLN A 87 10.57 1.34 -14.83
CA GLN A 87 10.87 2.08 -16.04
C GLN A 87 9.75 3.03 -16.43
N GLU A 88 8.49 2.59 -16.31
CA GLU A 88 7.31 3.43 -16.59
C GLU A 88 7.25 4.63 -15.65
N ILE A 89 7.43 4.43 -14.33
CA ILE A 89 7.42 5.53 -13.36
C ILE A 89 8.57 6.49 -13.63
N ILE A 90 9.79 5.99 -13.85
CA ILE A 90 10.95 6.84 -14.15
C ILE A 90 10.74 7.61 -15.46
N ALA A 91 10.15 6.99 -16.48
CA ALA A 91 9.83 7.66 -17.74
C ALA A 91 8.82 8.80 -17.54
N LEU A 92 7.76 8.60 -16.74
CA LEU A 92 6.81 9.66 -16.41
C LEU A 92 7.47 10.84 -15.67
N ILE A 93 8.36 10.56 -14.72
CA ILE A 93 9.11 11.60 -14.00
C ILE A 93 9.99 12.39 -14.98
N LYS A 94 10.75 11.70 -15.85
CA LYS A 94 11.72 12.33 -16.78
C LYS A 94 11.04 13.05 -17.95
N ASP A 95 10.10 12.40 -18.61
CA ASP A 95 9.53 12.88 -19.87
C ASP A 95 8.39 13.86 -19.62
N LYS A 96 7.51 13.55 -18.66
CA LYS A 96 6.35 14.41 -18.34
C LYS A 96 6.63 15.43 -17.23
N HIS A 97 7.83 15.39 -16.63
CA HIS A 97 8.21 16.25 -15.51
C HIS A 97 7.22 16.15 -14.34
N MET A 98 6.83 14.92 -14.01
CA MET A 98 5.94 14.62 -12.89
C MET A 98 6.76 14.40 -11.61
N THR A 99 6.16 14.69 -10.45
CA THR A 99 6.73 14.27 -9.17
C THR A 99 6.63 12.75 -9.01
N ALA A 100 7.47 12.17 -8.14
CA ALA A 100 7.52 10.73 -7.89
C ALA A 100 6.18 10.17 -7.41
N ASP A 101 5.48 10.89 -6.53
CA ASP A 101 4.16 10.51 -6.03
C ASP A 101 3.09 10.57 -7.11
N ALA A 102 3.11 11.58 -7.99
CA ALA A 102 2.16 11.66 -9.09
C ALA A 102 2.40 10.56 -10.14
N ALA A 103 3.66 10.31 -10.49
CA ALA A 103 4.02 9.27 -11.47
C ALA A 103 3.71 7.86 -10.94
N ALA A 104 4.08 7.56 -9.69
CA ALA A 104 3.75 6.29 -9.06
C ALA A 104 2.23 6.07 -8.96
N HIS A 105 1.48 7.11 -8.62
CA HIS A 105 0.01 7.01 -8.57
C HIS A 105 -0.59 6.75 -9.95
N GLU A 106 -0.13 7.41 -11.02
CA GLU A 106 -0.64 7.22 -12.39
C GLU A 106 -0.43 5.78 -12.87
N VAL A 107 0.77 5.21 -12.64
CA VAL A 107 1.08 3.83 -13.06
C VAL A 107 0.28 2.80 -12.26
N ILE A 108 0.26 2.92 -10.93
CA ILE A 108 -0.49 2.00 -10.07
C ILE A 108 -1.99 2.04 -10.38
N GLU A 109 -2.57 3.24 -10.50
CA GLU A 109 -4.00 3.37 -10.78
C GLU A 109 -4.34 2.80 -12.16
N GLY A 110 -3.43 2.96 -13.14
CA GLY A 110 -3.55 2.32 -14.46
C GLY A 110 -3.59 0.79 -14.36
N GLN A 111 -2.67 0.18 -13.61
CA GLN A 111 -2.65 -1.28 -13.42
C GLN A 111 -3.89 -1.79 -12.66
N ALA A 112 -4.28 -1.11 -11.59
CA ALA A 112 -5.47 -1.48 -10.83
C ALA A 112 -6.75 -1.36 -11.67
N SER A 113 -6.89 -0.27 -12.44
CA SER A 113 -8.05 -0.07 -13.32
C SER A 113 -8.11 -1.14 -14.42
N ALA A 114 -6.96 -1.50 -15.02
CA ALA A 114 -6.90 -2.56 -16.02
C ALA A 114 -7.34 -3.93 -15.46
N LEU A 115 -7.03 -4.23 -14.20
CA LEU A 115 -7.50 -5.44 -13.51
C LEU A 115 -9.01 -5.40 -13.23
N GLU A 116 -9.56 -4.23 -12.90
CA GLU A 116 -11.01 -4.08 -12.63
C GLU A 116 -11.88 -4.18 -13.89
N GLU A 117 -11.34 -3.78 -15.04
CA GLU A 117 -12.02 -3.90 -16.32
C GLU A 117 -12.17 -5.37 -16.78
N LEU A 118 -11.41 -6.28 -16.18
CA LEU A 118 -11.57 -7.71 -16.43
C LEU A 118 -12.83 -8.24 -15.73
N ASP A 119 -13.61 -9.05 -16.44
CA ASP A 119 -14.85 -9.62 -15.94
C ASP A 119 -14.60 -10.89 -15.10
N ASP A 120 -13.70 -10.77 -14.12
CA ASP A 120 -13.28 -11.82 -13.20
C ASP A 120 -13.24 -11.27 -11.77
N GLU A 121 -14.08 -11.81 -10.88
CA GLU A 121 -14.17 -11.38 -9.47
C GLU A 121 -12.83 -11.56 -8.73
N TYR A 122 -12.06 -12.61 -9.05
CA TYR A 122 -10.76 -12.85 -8.43
C TYR A 122 -9.74 -11.77 -8.82
N LEU A 123 -9.75 -11.32 -10.07
CA LEU A 123 -8.85 -10.25 -10.53
C LEU A 123 -9.28 -8.87 -10.01
N LYS A 124 -10.58 -8.66 -9.77
CA LYS A 124 -11.08 -7.45 -9.09
C LYS A 124 -10.60 -7.38 -7.64
N GLU A 125 -10.56 -8.50 -6.92
CA GLU A 125 -9.95 -8.54 -5.58
C GLU A 125 -8.45 -8.18 -5.64
N ARG A 126 -7.72 -8.69 -6.64
CA ARG A 126 -6.31 -8.35 -6.88
C ARG A 126 -6.09 -6.86 -7.19
N ALA A 127 -7.04 -6.18 -7.81
CA ALA A 127 -6.93 -4.74 -8.07
C ALA A 127 -6.87 -3.93 -6.77
N ALA A 128 -7.63 -4.34 -5.75
CA ALA A 128 -7.57 -3.72 -4.43
C ALA A 128 -6.19 -3.92 -3.76
N ASP A 129 -5.61 -5.11 -3.92
CA ASP A 129 -4.25 -5.40 -3.44
C ASP A 129 -3.20 -4.51 -4.11
N VAL A 130 -3.28 -4.33 -5.44
CA VAL A 130 -2.38 -3.42 -6.19
C VAL A 130 -2.50 -1.98 -5.69
N ARG A 131 -3.72 -1.50 -5.44
CA ARG A 131 -3.92 -0.16 -4.87
C ARG A 131 -3.35 -0.04 -3.46
N ASP A 132 -3.43 -1.09 -2.63
CA ASP A 132 -2.87 -1.06 -1.28
C ASP A 132 -1.34 -0.97 -1.30
N ILE A 133 -0.69 -1.74 -2.18
CA ILE A 133 0.76 -1.65 -2.43
C ILE A 133 1.13 -0.23 -2.87
N GLY A 134 0.36 0.34 -3.79
CA GLY A 134 0.54 1.71 -4.23
C GLY A 134 0.39 2.75 -3.13
N LYS A 135 -0.63 2.63 -2.27
CA LYS A 135 -0.78 3.51 -1.09
C LYS A 135 0.43 3.43 -0.17
N ARG A 136 0.95 2.22 0.08
CA ARG A 136 2.17 2.02 0.88
C ARG A 136 3.39 2.63 0.21
N LEU A 137 3.55 2.48 -1.10
CA LEU A 137 4.62 3.13 -1.88
C LEU A 137 4.53 4.65 -1.77
N LEU A 138 3.34 5.24 -1.99
CA LEU A 138 3.11 6.68 -1.89
C LEU A 138 3.42 7.22 -0.50
N ARG A 139 2.99 6.52 0.56
CA ARG A 139 3.35 6.89 1.95
C ARG A 139 4.86 6.91 2.17
N ASN A 140 5.59 5.93 1.63
CA ASN A 140 7.04 5.88 1.74
C ASN A 140 7.75 6.98 0.94
N ILE A 141 7.24 7.33 -0.26
CA ILE A 141 7.76 8.44 -1.07
C ILE A 141 7.53 9.79 -0.35
N LEU A 142 6.33 10.00 0.18
CA LEU A 142 5.93 11.22 0.88
C LEU A 142 6.49 11.31 2.32
N GLY A 143 7.10 10.23 2.82
CA GLY A 143 7.57 10.16 4.21
C GLY A 143 6.45 10.23 5.25
N LEU A 144 5.22 9.84 4.87
CA LEU A 144 4.09 9.78 5.77
C LEU A 144 4.25 8.64 6.76
N LYS A 145 3.73 8.83 7.97
CA LYS A 145 3.82 7.82 9.02
C LYS A 145 2.94 6.63 8.66
N ILE A 146 3.55 5.45 8.57
CA ILE A 146 2.82 4.20 8.47
C ILE A 146 2.49 3.74 9.88
N ILE A 147 1.20 3.50 10.14
CA ILE A 147 0.74 3.04 11.45
C ILE A 147 1.00 1.55 11.53
N ASP A 148 1.89 1.16 12.43
CA ASP A 148 2.17 -0.23 12.70
C ASP A 148 1.24 -0.73 13.81
N LEU A 149 0.19 -1.46 13.42
CA LEU A 149 -0.74 -2.09 14.36
C LEU A 149 -0.06 -3.16 15.23
N SER A 150 1.04 -3.77 14.76
CA SER A 150 1.75 -4.78 15.54
C SER A 150 2.53 -4.20 16.73
N ALA A 151 2.72 -2.87 16.76
CA ALA A 151 3.37 -2.17 17.87
C ALA A 151 2.40 -1.82 19.02
N ILE A 152 1.11 -2.16 18.91
CA ILE A 152 0.12 -1.89 19.95
C ILE A 152 0.39 -2.82 21.16
N GLN A 153 0.68 -2.22 22.31
CA GLN A 153 1.02 -2.96 23.54
C GLN A 153 -0.17 -3.19 24.47
N ASP A 154 -1.20 -2.34 24.38
CA ASP A 154 -2.39 -2.41 25.23
C ASP A 154 -3.53 -3.12 24.50
N GLU A 155 -4.24 -4.02 25.20
CA GLU A 155 -5.46 -4.63 24.69
C GLU A 155 -6.54 -3.56 24.41
N GLY A 156 -7.17 -3.65 23.23
CA GLY A 156 -8.15 -2.67 22.77
C GLY A 156 -9.06 -3.20 21.68
N ILE A 157 -10.11 -2.44 21.39
CA ILE A 157 -11.04 -2.68 20.28
C ILE A 157 -10.59 -1.79 19.12
N LEU A 158 -10.13 -2.40 18.03
CA LEU A 158 -9.77 -1.68 16.81
C LEU A 158 -11.04 -1.17 16.11
N VAL A 159 -11.03 0.11 15.76
CA VAL A 159 -12.09 0.76 14.98
C VAL A 159 -11.43 1.40 13.77
N ALA A 160 -11.81 0.98 12.57
CA ALA A 160 -11.30 1.49 11.31
C ALA A 160 -12.44 1.62 10.30
N ALA A 161 -12.25 2.44 9.27
CA ALA A 161 -13.21 2.53 8.16
C ALA A 161 -13.15 1.29 7.27
N ASP A 162 -11.93 0.77 7.07
CA ASP A 162 -11.62 -0.46 6.37
C ASP A 162 -10.31 -1.02 6.95
N VAL A 163 -10.06 -2.32 6.81
CA VAL A 163 -8.82 -2.97 7.24
C VAL A 163 -8.35 -3.91 6.14
N THR A 164 -7.13 -3.71 5.64
CA THR A 164 -6.62 -4.55 4.55
C THR A 164 -6.05 -5.86 5.08
N PRO A 165 -5.91 -6.91 4.24
CA PRO A 165 -5.25 -8.15 4.65
C PRO A 165 -3.86 -7.92 5.26
N ALA A 166 -3.11 -6.93 4.74
CA ALA A 166 -1.80 -6.54 5.25
C ALA A 166 -1.82 -5.98 6.67
N GLU A 167 -2.94 -5.42 7.12
CA GLU A 167 -3.12 -4.86 8.46
C GLU A 167 -3.64 -5.89 9.47
N THR A 168 -4.35 -6.91 8.99
CA THR A 168 -4.82 -8.05 9.81
C THR A 168 -3.79 -9.18 9.94
N ALA A 169 -2.74 -9.18 9.12
CA ALA A 169 -1.71 -10.22 9.04
C ALA A 169 -0.61 -10.12 10.11
#